data_AF-A0A3L7SE27-F1
#
_entry.id   AF-A0A3L7SE27-F1
#
_cell.length_a   1.000
_cell.length_b   1.000
_cell.length_c   1.000
_cell.angle_alpha   90.00
_cell.angle_beta   90.00
_cell.angle_gamma   90.00
#
_symmetry.space_group_name_H-M   'P 1'
#
loop_
_entity.id
_entity.type
_entity.pdbx_description
1 polymer ?
#
loop_
_entity_poly.entity_id
_entity_poly.type
_entity_poly.pdbx_seq_one_letter_code
_entity_poly.pdbx_strand_id
1 'polypeptide(L)'
;MPQHKPSDNDESPFAPPVVPVSMQPDAVDQSVFAEPWMKQVTHHGDVNDSPVIDTNSFIRPEVDHSVWDEPGLSQSLSGEAPDHAVTWFGYYLQMRESTSAKTSWLITILTAIIGGPLAILGTLIEGATQSGLLTIIAIGPTIEEIMKVAIPLWIVEKRPWLFRSSTQILICCFASGLAFAAVENVIYLRFYIPNPSVSLAQWRWTICVLLHSSCSLLAGVGVMRMWKLFQAEKTTPQISYAGTALLSAIILHGSYNAIATFLETIGFAF
;
A
#
# COMPACT_ATOMS: atom_id res chain seq x y z
N MET A 1 65.08 32.12 9.60
CA MET A 1 63.94 31.75 10.47
C MET A 1 62.73 32.56 10.03
N PRO A 2 61.75 31.97 9.33
CA PRO A 2 60.51 32.67 8.97
C PRO A 2 59.53 32.65 10.13
N GLN A 3 58.95 33.81 10.44
CA GLN A 3 57.90 33.99 11.45
C GLN A 3 56.59 33.35 10.96
N HIS A 4 56.08 32.42 11.76
CA HIS A 4 54.78 31.79 11.56
C HIS A 4 53.69 32.78 11.96
N LYS A 5 52.89 33.24 11.00
CA LYS A 5 51.64 33.98 11.25
C LYS A 5 50.57 32.97 11.70
N PRO A 6 49.88 33.17 12.85
CA PRO A 6 48.73 32.37 13.21
C PRO A 6 47.54 32.71 12.28
N SER A 7 46.80 31.68 11.87
CA SER A 7 45.60 31.81 11.05
C SER A 7 44.38 32.03 11.95
N ASP A 8 43.78 33.21 11.89
CA ASP A 8 42.62 33.64 12.71
C ASP A 8 41.26 33.05 12.26
N ASN A 9 41.20 31.82 11.78
CA ASN A 9 39.95 31.22 11.26
C ASN A 9 39.49 29.99 12.06
N ASP A 10 39.50 30.07 13.39
CA ASP A 10 38.81 29.12 14.29
C ASP A 10 37.35 29.59 14.52
N GLU A 11 36.59 29.78 13.45
CA GLU A 11 35.14 29.88 13.55
C GLU A 11 34.58 28.46 13.72
N SER A 12 34.31 28.09 14.97
CA SER A 12 33.60 26.86 15.30
C SER A 12 32.28 26.79 14.52
N PRO A 13 32.02 25.71 13.75
CA PRO A 13 30.75 25.53 13.04
C PRO A 13 29.56 25.35 14.00
N PHE A 14 29.81 25.34 15.31
CA PHE A 14 28.81 25.24 16.37
C PHE A 14 28.65 26.54 17.17
N ALA A 15 29.21 27.65 16.71
CA ALA A 15 28.91 28.94 17.32
C ALA A 15 27.41 29.24 17.15
N PRO A 16 26.65 29.47 18.24
CA PRO A 16 25.26 29.85 18.13
C PRO A 16 25.17 31.17 17.36
N PRO A 17 24.17 31.33 16.47
CA PRO A 17 24.04 32.53 15.64
C PRO A 17 23.96 33.76 16.56
N VAL A 18 24.85 34.73 16.32
CA VAL A 18 24.80 36.04 16.98
C VAL A 18 23.55 36.74 16.48
N VAL A 19 22.48 36.72 17.28
CA VAL A 19 21.21 37.38 16.95
C VAL A 19 21.41 38.90 17.07
N PRO A 20 21.38 39.67 15.97
CA PRO A 20 21.43 41.12 16.09
C PRO A 20 20.05 41.64 16.48
N VAL A 21 20.05 42.52 17.49
CA VAL A 21 19.21 43.72 17.60
C VAL A 21 17.69 43.53 17.51
N SER A 22 17.05 43.65 18.68
CA SER A 22 15.79 44.39 18.91
C SER A 22 14.75 44.28 17.79
N MET A 23 14.02 43.16 17.75
CA MET A 23 12.67 43.17 17.19
C MET A 23 11.82 44.08 18.07
N GLN A 24 11.45 45.26 17.56
CA GLN A 24 10.21 45.87 18.03
C GLN A 24 9.12 44.81 17.82
N PRO A 25 8.22 44.58 18.80
CA PRO A 25 7.10 43.69 18.61
C PRO A 25 6.27 44.24 17.44
N ASP A 26 6.44 43.64 16.27
CA ASP A 26 5.57 43.90 15.13
C ASP A 26 4.13 43.70 15.59
N ALA A 27 3.28 44.65 15.23
CA ALA A 27 1.87 44.66 15.57
C ALA A 27 1.31 43.25 15.35
N VAL A 28 0.77 42.66 16.43
CA VAL A 28 0.22 41.30 16.51
C VAL A 28 -0.35 40.91 15.15
N ASP A 29 0.33 40.01 14.46
CA ASP A 29 -0.08 39.55 13.14
C ASP A 29 -1.48 38.95 13.26
N GLN A 30 -2.48 39.75 12.88
CA GLN A 30 -3.88 39.37 12.97
C GLN A 30 -4.27 38.40 11.87
N SER A 31 -3.37 38.06 10.94
CA SER A 31 -3.65 37.07 9.89
C SER A 31 -3.96 35.70 10.49
N VAL A 32 -3.30 35.32 11.58
CA VAL A 32 -3.56 34.08 12.33
C VAL A 32 -4.99 34.06 12.92
N PHE A 33 -5.52 35.21 13.34
CA PHE A 33 -6.90 35.33 13.85
C PHE A 33 -7.93 35.64 12.76
N ALA A 34 -7.50 35.92 11.53
CA ALA A 34 -8.37 36.17 10.39
C ALA A 34 -8.81 34.87 9.69
N GLU A 35 -8.23 33.72 10.05
CA GLU A 35 -8.58 32.43 9.48
C GLU A 35 -10.06 32.11 9.70
N PRO A 36 -10.81 31.71 8.66
CA PRO A 36 -12.26 31.50 8.74
C PRO A 36 -12.71 30.54 9.84
N TRP A 37 -11.85 29.60 10.28
CA TRP A 37 -12.13 28.65 11.35
C TRP A 37 -11.80 29.18 12.76
N MET A 38 -10.98 30.23 12.88
CA MET A 38 -10.67 30.92 14.13
C MET A 38 -11.72 31.98 14.49
N LYS A 39 -12.47 32.45 13.49
CA LYS A 39 -13.70 33.20 13.75
C LYS A 39 -14.65 32.24 14.44
N GLN A 40 -14.80 32.38 15.75
CA GLN A 40 -15.84 31.71 16.53
C GLN A 40 -17.14 31.86 15.76
N VAL A 41 -17.55 30.81 15.06
CA VAL A 41 -18.95 30.64 14.70
C VAL A 41 -19.60 30.46 16.06
N THR A 42 -20.12 31.56 16.61
CA THR A 42 -21.05 31.50 17.73
C THR A 42 -22.22 30.71 17.21
N HIS A 43 -22.17 29.40 17.45
CA HIS A 43 -23.30 28.53 17.25
C HIS A 43 -24.35 29.06 18.23
N HIS A 44 -25.26 29.91 17.72
CA HIS A 44 -26.51 30.22 18.39
C HIS A 44 -27.38 28.96 18.29
N GLY A 45 -26.96 27.90 18.97
CA GLY A 45 -27.85 26.81 19.31
C GLY A 45 -28.84 27.36 20.33
N ASP A 46 -30.12 27.21 20.06
CA ASP A 46 -31.14 27.43 21.07
C ASP A 46 -30.82 26.49 22.24
N VAL A 47 -30.81 27.00 23.47
CA VAL A 47 -30.51 26.19 24.68
C VAL A 47 -31.56 25.07 24.85
N ASN A 48 -32.70 25.19 24.17
CA ASN A 48 -33.75 24.18 24.14
C ASN A 48 -33.64 23.18 22.98
N ASP A 49 -32.73 23.40 22.01
CA ASP A 49 -32.40 22.37 21.03
C ASP A 49 -31.60 21.30 21.76
N SER A 50 -32.33 20.33 22.32
CA SER A 50 -31.73 19.05 22.69
C SER A 50 -30.96 18.58 21.46
N PRO A 51 -29.65 18.31 21.57
CA PRO A 51 -28.89 17.87 20.42
C PRO A 51 -29.61 16.65 19.87
N VAL A 52 -30.22 16.82 18.70
CA VAL A 52 -30.74 15.68 17.95
C VAL A 52 -29.48 14.98 17.50
N ILE A 53 -29.02 14.05 18.34
CA ILE A 53 -27.95 13.12 17.99
C ILE A 53 -28.55 12.33 16.85
N ASP A 54 -28.25 12.76 15.62
CA ASP A 54 -28.61 12.02 14.43
C ASP A 54 -27.75 10.75 14.43
N THR A 55 -28.25 9.73 15.12
CA THR A 55 -27.62 8.42 15.24
C THR A 55 -27.30 7.76 13.90
N ASN A 56 -27.84 8.28 12.78
CA ASN A 56 -27.55 7.78 11.44
C ASN A 56 -26.44 8.55 10.69
N SER A 57 -26.09 9.79 11.05
CA SER A 57 -25.03 10.56 10.35
C SER A 57 -23.61 10.24 10.81
N PHE A 58 -23.43 9.59 11.96
CA PHE A 58 -22.13 9.28 12.57
C PHE A 58 -21.36 8.09 11.97
N ILE A 59 -21.92 7.34 11.03
CA ILE A 59 -21.43 5.96 10.83
C ILE A 59 -20.10 5.84 10.06
N ARG A 60 -19.53 6.90 9.43
CA ARG A 60 -18.31 6.70 8.59
C ARG A 60 -17.20 7.75 8.62
N PRO A 61 -17.42 9.07 8.63
CA PRO A 61 -16.32 10.01 8.43
C PRO A 61 -15.35 10.10 9.62
N GLU A 62 -15.80 9.77 10.83
CA GLU A 62 -15.04 10.11 12.04
C GLU A 62 -13.95 9.11 12.42
N VAL A 63 -14.08 7.84 12.01
CA VAL A 63 -13.12 6.78 12.42
C VAL A 63 -11.73 7.01 11.81
N ASP A 64 -11.67 7.48 10.56
CA ASP A 64 -10.40 7.78 9.88
C ASP A 64 -9.69 9.01 10.48
N HIS A 65 -10.40 9.79 11.32
CA HIS A 65 -9.91 10.98 12.00
C HIS A 65 -9.99 10.85 13.52
N SER A 66 -9.98 9.62 14.04
CA SER A 66 -9.90 9.44 15.48
C SER A 66 -8.57 9.98 16.00
N VAL A 67 -8.66 10.94 16.92
CA VAL A 67 -7.52 11.49 17.66
C VAL A 67 -6.72 10.38 18.37
N TRP A 68 -7.38 9.27 18.72
CA TRP A 68 -6.75 8.15 19.40
C TRP A 68 -5.93 7.24 18.47
N ASP A 69 -6.10 7.35 17.16
CA ASP A 69 -5.35 6.62 16.15
C ASP A 69 -4.31 7.51 15.43
N GLU A 70 -4.14 8.76 15.87
CA GLU A 70 -3.16 9.67 15.29
C GLU A 70 -1.72 9.19 15.57
N PRO A 71 -0.83 9.14 14.55
CA PRO A 71 0.55 8.71 14.75
C PRO A 71 1.34 9.51 15.78
N GLY A 72 0.94 10.77 16.02
CA GLY A 72 1.55 11.67 17.00
C GLY A 72 1.16 11.38 18.45
N LEU A 73 0.02 10.73 18.69
CA LEU A 73 -0.41 10.31 20.03
C LEU A 73 0.02 8.87 20.28
N SER A 74 1.30 8.68 20.63
CA SER A 74 1.72 7.38 21.18
C SER A 74 0.89 7.06 22.42
N GLN A 75 0.45 5.81 22.59
CA GLN A 75 -0.26 5.36 23.80
C GLN A 75 0.51 5.68 25.09
N SER A 76 1.85 5.71 25.01
CA SER A 76 2.71 6.14 26.13
C SER A 76 2.52 7.60 26.56
N LEU A 77 2.09 8.47 25.64
CA LEU A 77 1.83 9.90 25.90
C LEU A 77 0.34 10.18 26.13
N SER A 78 -0.55 9.48 25.42
CA SER A 78 -2.00 9.71 25.45
C SER A 78 -2.75 8.92 26.52
N GLY A 79 -2.13 7.87 27.06
CA GLY A 79 -2.79 6.94 27.98
C GLY A 79 -3.70 5.95 27.25
N GLU A 80 -4.52 5.22 28.02
CA GLU A 80 -5.53 4.34 27.46
C GLU A 80 -6.71 5.16 26.93
N ALA A 81 -7.18 4.82 25.73
CA ALA A 81 -8.37 5.46 25.16
C ALA A 81 -9.59 5.15 26.05
N PRO A 82 -10.45 6.14 26.36
CA PRO A 82 -11.68 5.93 27.12
C PRO A 82 -12.58 4.86 26.46
N ASP A 83 -13.40 4.17 27.25
CA ASP A 83 -14.30 3.10 26.75
C ASP A 83 -15.27 3.55 25.63
N HIS A 84 -15.59 4.85 25.59
CA HIS A 84 -16.47 5.45 24.59
C HIS A 84 -15.72 6.13 23.44
N ALA A 85 -14.38 6.04 23.42
CA ALA A 85 -13.59 6.57 22.33
C ALA A 85 -13.82 5.77 21.05
N VAL A 86 -14.10 6.49 19.97
CA VAL A 86 -14.12 5.91 18.64
C VAL A 86 -12.68 5.59 18.26
N THR A 87 -12.34 4.32 18.13
CA THR A 87 -11.03 3.87 17.63
C THR A 87 -11.24 3.06 16.37
N TRP A 88 -10.25 3.09 15.48
CA TRP A 88 -10.26 2.33 14.25
C TRP A 88 -10.31 0.83 14.52
N PHE A 89 -9.60 0.34 15.55
CA PHE A 89 -9.66 -1.06 15.92
C PHE A 89 -11.03 -1.47 16.50
N GLY A 90 -11.66 -0.61 17.31
CA GLY A 90 -13.03 -0.82 17.79
C GLY A 90 -14.02 -0.92 16.63
N TYR A 91 -13.92 -0.01 15.66
CA TYR A 91 -14.71 -0.05 14.44
C TYR A 91 -14.48 -1.33 13.62
N TYR A 92 -13.22 -1.76 13.47
CA TYR A 92 -12.88 -3.03 12.83
C TYR A 92 -13.60 -4.23 13.48
N LEU A 93 -13.62 -4.31 14.81
CA LEU A 93 -14.30 -5.39 15.53
C LEU A 93 -15.82 -5.38 15.25
N GLN A 94 -16.46 -4.22 15.33
CA GLN A 94 -17.89 -4.06 15.01
C GLN A 94 -18.19 -4.49 13.56
N MET A 95 -17.36 -4.07 12.61
CA MET A 95 -17.51 -4.42 11.20
C MET A 95 -17.24 -5.92 10.94
N ARG A 96 -16.32 -6.54 11.67
CA ARG A 96 -16.03 -7.98 11.60
C ARG A 96 -17.17 -8.83 12.13
N GLU A 97 -17.86 -8.38 13.18
CA GLU A 97 -19.03 -9.05 13.74
C GLU A 97 -20.22 -9.01 12.78
N SER A 98 -20.44 -7.86 12.13
CA SER A 98 -21.51 -7.70 11.13
C SER A 98 -21.21 -8.38 9.79
N THR A 99 -19.94 -8.66 9.48
CA THR A 99 -19.55 -9.29 8.21
C THR A 99 -19.67 -10.82 8.27
N SER A 100 -20.68 -11.37 7.58
CA SER A 100 -20.88 -12.82 7.52
C SER A 100 -19.71 -13.57 6.84
N ALA A 101 -19.53 -14.85 7.18
CA ALA A 101 -18.53 -15.71 6.54
C ALA A 101 -18.78 -15.86 5.02
N LYS A 102 -20.06 -15.91 4.60
CA LYS A 102 -20.43 -15.98 3.19
C LYS A 102 -19.98 -14.75 2.41
N THR A 103 -20.22 -13.55 2.98
CA THR A 103 -19.77 -12.29 2.41
C THR A 103 -18.25 -12.27 2.27
N SER A 104 -17.52 -12.67 3.31
CA SER A 104 -16.06 -12.71 3.30
C SER A 104 -15.50 -13.64 2.20
N TRP A 105 -16.06 -14.84 2.05
CA TRP A 105 -15.65 -15.77 0.98
C TRP A 105 -16.04 -15.28 -0.41
N LEU A 106 -17.22 -14.68 -0.56
CA LEU A 106 -17.63 -14.07 -1.83
C LEU A 106 -16.63 -12.99 -2.25
N ILE A 107 -16.25 -12.09 -1.33
CA ILE A 107 -15.23 -11.07 -1.59
C ILE A 107 -13.90 -11.72 -1.96
N THR A 108 -13.46 -12.75 -1.23
CA THR A 108 -12.22 -13.48 -1.54
C THR A 108 -12.21 -14.02 -2.97
N ILE A 109 -13.30 -14.63 -3.42
CA ILE A 109 -13.43 -15.18 -4.78
C ILE A 109 -13.46 -14.07 -5.83
N LEU A 110 -14.26 -13.02 -5.61
CA LEU A 110 -14.36 -11.89 -6.54
C LEU A 110 -13.00 -11.20 -6.69
N THR A 111 -12.29 -10.98 -5.58
CA THR A 111 -10.96 -10.38 -5.60
C THR A 111 -9.96 -11.24 -6.37
N ALA A 112 -9.96 -12.56 -6.17
CA ALA A 112 -9.09 -13.47 -6.93
C ALA A 112 -9.36 -13.43 -8.44
N ILE A 113 -10.64 -13.38 -8.85
CA ILE A 113 -11.04 -13.34 -10.26
C ILE A 113 -10.69 -12.00 -10.91
N ILE A 114 -10.85 -10.88 -10.20
CA ILE A 114 -10.63 -9.54 -10.75
C ILE A 114 -9.13 -9.17 -10.74
N GLY A 115 -8.37 -9.62 -9.74
CA GLY A 115 -6.96 -9.26 -9.58
C GLY A 115 -6.09 -9.66 -10.79
N GLY A 116 -6.31 -10.85 -11.35
CA GLY A 116 -5.58 -11.32 -12.53
C GLY A 116 -5.78 -10.44 -13.78
N PRO A 117 -7.03 -10.24 -14.26
CA PRO A 117 -7.33 -9.35 -15.37
C PRO A 117 -6.91 -7.90 -15.16
N LEU A 118 -6.98 -7.39 -13.93
CA LEU A 118 -6.54 -6.02 -13.63
C LEU A 118 -5.03 -5.83 -13.91
N ALA A 119 -4.21 -6.84 -13.65
CA ALA A 119 -2.79 -6.81 -13.97
C ALA A 119 -2.50 -6.80 -15.48
N ILE A 120 -3.39 -7.37 -16.31
CA ILE A 120 -3.28 -7.29 -17.78
C ILE A 120 -3.47 -5.85 -18.28
N LEU A 121 -4.32 -5.05 -17.64
CA LEU A 121 -4.42 -3.62 -18.00
C LEU A 121 -3.10 -2.89 -17.74
N GLY A 122 -2.38 -3.25 -16.67
CA GLY A 122 -1.04 -2.74 -16.39
C GLY A 122 -0.05 -3.08 -17.50
N THR A 123 -0.02 -4.33 -17.97
CA THR A 123 0.89 -4.76 -19.04
C THR A 123 0.54 -4.18 -20.40
N LEU A 124 -0.75 -3.94 -20.70
CA LEU A 124 -1.16 -3.28 -21.94
C LEU A 124 -0.74 -1.80 -21.98
N ILE A 125 -0.82 -1.09 -20.84
CA ILE A 125 -0.33 0.29 -20.74
C ILE A 125 1.19 0.33 -20.95
N GLU A 126 1.91 -0.65 -20.40
CA GLU A 126 3.36 -0.77 -20.59
C GLU A 126 3.74 -1.08 -22.04
N GLY A 127 3.03 -2.00 -22.70
CA GLY A 127 3.29 -2.38 -24.09
C GLY A 127 3.12 -1.25 -25.11
N ALA A 128 2.45 -0.16 -24.72
CA ALA A 128 2.36 1.06 -25.53
C ALA A 128 3.62 1.95 -25.44
N THR A 129 4.45 1.74 -24.42
CA THR A 129 5.74 2.43 -24.24
C THR A 129 6.87 1.57 -24.83
N GLN A 130 7.92 2.20 -25.37
CA GLN A 130 8.99 1.47 -26.08
C GLN A 130 9.57 0.32 -25.24
N SER A 131 9.65 -0.88 -25.84
CA SER A 131 10.13 -2.11 -25.21
C SER A 131 11.66 -2.11 -25.08
N GLY A 132 12.15 -1.64 -23.93
CA GLY A 132 13.56 -1.76 -23.55
C GLY A 132 13.83 -2.98 -22.65
N LEU A 133 15.09 -3.40 -22.56
CA LEU A 133 15.53 -4.46 -21.64
C LEU A 133 15.14 -4.15 -20.18
N LEU A 134 15.21 -2.87 -19.78
CA LEU A 134 14.80 -2.39 -18.46
C LEU A 134 13.29 -2.61 -18.20
N THR A 135 12.47 -2.40 -19.23
CA THR A 135 11.03 -2.60 -19.20
C THR A 135 10.72 -4.07 -18.86
N ILE A 136 11.32 -5.00 -19.62
CA ILE A 136 11.11 -6.45 -19.48
C ILE A 136 11.56 -7.00 -18.12
N ILE A 137 12.70 -6.52 -17.60
CA ILE A 137 13.35 -7.10 -16.41
C ILE A 137 12.91 -6.44 -15.11
N ALA A 138 12.55 -5.16 -15.12
CA ALA A 138 12.29 -4.41 -13.88
C ALA A 138 10.89 -3.78 -13.85
N ILE A 139 10.53 -2.98 -14.85
CA ILE A 139 9.31 -2.17 -14.80
C ILE A 139 8.07 -3.08 -14.90
N GLY A 140 8.04 -3.98 -15.88
CA GLY A 140 6.91 -4.90 -16.08
C GLY A 140 6.67 -5.79 -14.87
N PRO A 141 7.69 -6.54 -14.39
CA PRO A 141 7.57 -7.32 -13.15
C PRO A 141 7.10 -6.49 -11.95
N THR A 142 7.54 -5.22 -11.82
CA THR A 142 7.09 -4.34 -10.75
C THR A 142 5.59 -4.04 -10.84
N ILE A 143 5.12 -3.59 -12.01
CA ILE A 143 3.72 -3.27 -12.25
C ILE A 143 2.87 -4.53 -12.05
N GLU A 144 3.27 -5.63 -12.67
CA GLU A 144 2.54 -6.88 -12.61
C GLU A 144 2.34 -7.40 -11.19
N GLU A 145 3.41 -7.47 -10.38
CA GLU A 145 3.29 -8.01 -9.02
C GLU A 145 2.49 -7.06 -8.12
N ILE A 146 2.62 -5.73 -8.27
CA ILE A 146 1.77 -4.76 -7.57
C ILE A 146 0.30 -4.98 -7.94
N MET A 147 -0.02 -5.07 -9.23
CA MET A 147 -1.39 -5.16 -9.71
C MET A 147 -2.07 -6.49 -9.32
N LYS A 148 -1.33 -7.61 -9.30
CA LYS A 148 -1.85 -8.92 -8.87
C LYS A 148 -2.35 -8.91 -7.43
N VAL A 149 -1.75 -8.09 -6.56
CA VAL A 149 -2.12 -7.99 -5.13
C VAL A 149 -2.78 -6.66 -4.74
N ALA A 150 -3.02 -5.75 -5.68
CA ALA A 150 -3.56 -4.42 -5.40
C ALA A 150 -4.90 -4.46 -4.68
N ILE A 151 -5.83 -5.31 -5.11
CA ILE A 151 -7.16 -5.43 -4.47
C ILE A 151 -7.05 -6.07 -3.07
N PRO A 152 -6.38 -7.22 -2.85
CA PRO A 152 -6.12 -7.72 -1.51
C PRO A 152 -5.44 -6.71 -0.58
N LEU A 153 -4.45 -5.97 -1.09
CA LEU A 153 -3.74 -4.94 -0.35
C LEU A 153 -4.70 -3.81 0.07
N TRP A 154 -5.48 -3.27 -0.86
CA TRP A 154 -6.49 -2.25 -0.60
C TRP A 154 -7.57 -2.73 0.38
N ILE A 155 -8.02 -3.98 0.27
CA ILE A 155 -8.98 -4.56 1.22
C ILE A 155 -8.37 -4.60 2.61
N VAL A 156 -7.14 -5.10 2.77
CA VAL A 156 -6.52 -5.15 4.11
C VAL A 156 -6.28 -3.75 4.65
N GLU A 157 -5.92 -2.78 3.82
CA GLU A 157 -5.69 -1.40 4.24
C GLU A 157 -6.99 -0.69 4.66
N LYS A 158 -8.03 -0.75 3.84
CA LYS A 158 -9.25 0.05 4.03
C LYS A 158 -10.41 -0.71 4.67
N ARG A 159 -10.47 -2.04 4.51
CA ARG A 159 -11.60 -2.88 4.91
C ARG A 159 -11.17 -4.28 5.38
N PRO A 160 -10.24 -4.41 6.34
CA PRO A 160 -9.65 -5.72 6.67
C PRO A 160 -10.62 -6.71 7.28
N TRP A 161 -11.78 -6.24 7.78
CA TRP A 161 -12.88 -7.09 8.26
C TRP A 161 -13.52 -7.95 7.16
N LEU A 162 -13.30 -7.62 5.87
CA LEU A 162 -13.75 -8.44 4.75
C LEU A 162 -12.96 -9.75 4.64
N PHE A 163 -11.76 -9.83 5.21
CA PHE A 163 -11.04 -11.08 5.43
C PHE A 163 -11.18 -11.53 6.88
N ARG A 164 -11.73 -12.73 7.07
CA ARG A 164 -11.90 -13.36 8.39
C ARG A 164 -10.72 -14.24 8.78
N SER A 165 -9.89 -14.66 7.83
CA SER A 165 -8.69 -15.45 8.10
C SER A 165 -7.52 -15.08 7.20
N SER A 166 -6.31 -15.28 7.73
CA SER A 166 -5.06 -15.13 6.97
C SER A 166 -4.99 -16.04 5.74
N THR A 167 -5.58 -17.23 5.82
CA THR A 167 -5.63 -18.18 4.70
C THR A 167 -6.43 -17.64 3.52
N GLN A 168 -7.50 -16.86 3.74
CA GLN A 168 -8.25 -16.23 2.66
C GLN A 168 -7.37 -15.28 1.84
N ILE A 169 -6.52 -14.50 2.50
CA ILE A 169 -5.59 -13.58 1.84
C ILE A 169 -4.61 -14.36 0.97
N LEU A 170 -4.00 -15.43 1.51
CA LEU A 170 -3.04 -16.25 0.76
C LEU A 170 -3.69 -16.95 -0.44
N ILE A 171 -4.87 -17.56 -0.25
CA ILE A 171 -5.63 -18.20 -1.34
C ILE A 171 -5.98 -17.15 -2.40
N CYS A 172 -6.41 -15.97 -1.99
CA CYS A 172 -6.79 -14.90 -2.89
C CYS A 172 -5.62 -14.43 -3.76
N CYS A 173 -4.45 -14.18 -3.16
CA CYS A 173 -3.27 -13.75 -3.91
C CYS A 173 -2.73 -14.86 -4.83
N PHE A 174 -2.68 -16.11 -4.35
CA PHE A 174 -2.28 -17.25 -5.18
C PHE A 174 -3.22 -17.44 -6.39
N ALA A 175 -4.53 -17.39 -6.17
CA ALA A 175 -5.53 -17.50 -7.23
C ALA A 175 -5.50 -16.32 -8.20
N SER A 176 -5.20 -15.09 -7.72
CA SER A 176 -4.97 -13.92 -8.58
C SER A 176 -3.79 -14.15 -9.53
N GLY A 177 -2.67 -14.70 -9.03
CA GLY A 177 -1.51 -15.06 -9.85
C GLY A 177 -1.81 -16.16 -10.88
N LEU A 178 -2.61 -17.17 -10.51
CA LEU A 178 -3.09 -18.18 -11.46
C LEU A 178 -3.97 -17.58 -12.56
N ALA A 179 -4.92 -16.73 -12.19
CA ALA A 179 -5.81 -16.07 -13.14
C ALA A 179 -5.03 -15.17 -14.11
N PHE A 180 -4.08 -14.39 -13.59
CA PHE A 180 -3.16 -13.61 -14.40
C PHE A 180 -2.41 -14.48 -15.41
N ALA A 181 -1.72 -15.53 -14.94
CA ALA A 181 -0.91 -16.39 -15.80
C ALA A 181 -1.73 -17.08 -16.89
N ALA A 182 -2.96 -17.49 -16.56
CA ALA A 182 -3.85 -18.10 -17.55
C ALA A 182 -4.22 -17.12 -18.67
N VAL A 183 -4.61 -15.89 -18.32
CA VAL A 183 -4.96 -14.86 -19.30
C VAL A 183 -3.73 -14.45 -20.12
N GLU A 184 -2.61 -14.22 -19.45
CA GLU A 184 -1.35 -13.83 -20.07
C GLU A 184 -0.88 -14.89 -21.09
N ASN A 185 -0.91 -16.16 -20.72
CA ASN A 185 -0.55 -17.25 -21.63
C ASN A 185 -1.49 -17.36 -22.84
N VAL A 186 -2.79 -17.16 -22.66
CA VAL A 186 -3.73 -17.09 -23.79
C VAL A 186 -3.36 -15.95 -24.71
N ILE A 187 -3.04 -14.78 -24.15
CA ILE A 187 -2.67 -13.59 -24.91
C ILE A 187 -1.41 -13.85 -25.74
N TYR A 188 -0.35 -14.38 -25.11
CA TYR A 188 0.90 -14.67 -25.79
C TYR A 188 0.74 -15.72 -26.91
N LEU A 189 0.11 -16.86 -26.59
CA LEU A 189 0.01 -17.98 -27.53
C LEU A 189 -0.99 -17.75 -28.66
N ARG A 190 -1.92 -16.79 -28.53
CA ARG A 190 -2.91 -16.48 -29.56
C ARG A 190 -2.63 -15.22 -30.35
N PHE A 191 -2.03 -14.19 -29.74
CA PHE A 191 -1.91 -12.89 -30.37
C PHE A 191 -0.46 -12.43 -30.59
N TYR A 192 0.48 -12.78 -29.71
CA TYR A 192 1.86 -12.30 -29.84
C TYR A 192 2.79 -13.27 -30.57
N ILE A 193 2.60 -14.58 -30.41
CA ILE A 193 3.50 -15.60 -30.97
C ILE A 193 2.78 -16.31 -32.11
N PRO A 194 3.09 -16.02 -33.38
CA PRO A 194 2.52 -16.75 -34.50
C PRO A 194 3.07 -18.19 -34.52
N ASN A 195 2.18 -19.18 -34.59
CA ASN A 195 2.51 -20.61 -34.66
C ASN A 195 3.44 -21.07 -33.50
N PRO A 196 3.02 -20.97 -32.22
CA PRO A 196 3.85 -21.37 -31.10
C PRO A 196 4.16 -22.87 -31.16
N SER A 197 5.40 -23.23 -30.84
CA SER A 197 5.78 -24.64 -30.70
C SER A 197 5.04 -25.29 -29.52
N VAL A 198 4.91 -26.62 -29.56
CA VAL A 198 4.30 -27.37 -28.44
C VAL A 198 5.15 -27.23 -27.16
N SER A 199 6.48 -27.18 -27.28
CA SER A 199 7.39 -26.98 -26.13
C SER A 199 7.16 -25.64 -25.47
N LEU A 200 7.03 -24.57 -26.25
CA LEU A 200 6.80 -23.22 -25.74
C LEU A 200 5.47 -23.13 -25.00
N ALA A 201 4.42 -23.70 -25.60
CA ALA A 201 3.11 -23.74 -24.97
C ALA A 201 3.15 -24.51 -23.63
N GLN A 202 3.85 -25.65 -23.58
CA GLN A 202 4.03 -26.41 -22.34
C GLN A 202 4.82 -25.63 -21.29
N TRP A 203 5.93 -25.01 -21.68
CA TRP A 203 6.75 -24.17 -20.80
C TRP A 203 5.93 -23.05 -20.16
N ARG A 204 5.17 -22.31 -20.98
CA ARG A 204 4.30 -21.23 -20.53
C ARG A 204 3.22 -21.70 -19.55
N TRP A 205 2.52 -22.79 -19.87
CA TRP A 205 1.45 -23.32 -19.01
C TRP A 205 1.94 -24.03 -17.74
N THR A 206 3.25 -24.30 -17.63
CA THR A 206 3.83 -24.94 -16.44
C THR A 206 4.69 -23.96 -15.66
N ILE A 207 5.84 -23.57 -16.21
CA ILE A 207 6.84 -22.74 -15.55
C ILE A 207 6.32 -21.32 -15.29
N CYS A 208 5.73 -20.66 -16.29
CA CYS A 208 5.22 -19.30 -16.08
C CYS A 208 4.02 -19.27 -15.11
N VAL A 209 3.12 -20.25 -15.20
CA VAL A 209 2.00 -20.37 -14.24
C VAL A 209 2.51 -20.59 -12.82
N LEU A 210 3.48 -21.48 -12.64
CA LEU A 210 4.10 -21.72 -11.34
C LEU A 210 4.81 -20.46 -10.82
N LEU A 211 5.57 -19.77 -11.66
CA LEU A 211 6.26 -18.54 -11.32
C LEU A 211 5.28 -17.47 -10.83
N HIS A 212 4.27 -17.10 -11.63
CA HIS A 212 3.35 -16.02 -11.29
C HIS A 212 2.53 -16.35 -10.04
N SER A 213 2.02 -17.57 -9.92
CA SER A 213 1.27 -17.98 -8.73
C SER A 213 2.13 -17.99 -7.47
N SER A 214 3.41 -18.38 -7.58
CA SER A 214 4.37 -18.36 -6.46
C SER A 214 4.78 -16.93 -6.07
N CYS A 215 5.08 -16.05 -7.04
CA CYS A 215 5.38 -14.64 -6.77
C CYS A 215 4.18 -13.93 -6.13
N SER A 216 2.97 -14.16 -6.64
CA SER A 216 1.75 -13.60 -6.05
C SER A 216 1.47 -14.14 -4.65
N LEU A 217 1.71 -15.43 -4.39
CA LEU A 217 1.63 -15.99 -3.04
C LEU A 217 2.66 -15.35 -2.09
N LEU A 218 3.90 -15.16 -2.54
CA LEU A 218 4.95 -14.49 -1.78
C LEU A 218 4.56 -13.05 -1.42
N ALA A 219 4.06 -12.27 -2.38
CA ALA A 219 3.50 -10.94 -2.10
C ALA A 219 2.31 -11.03 -1.13
N GLY A 220 1.46 -12.04 -1.27
CA GLY A 220 0.36 -12.34 -0.35
C GLY A 220 0.80 -12.63 1.09
N VAL A 221 1.99 -13.19 1.31
CA VAL A 221 2.57 -13.35 2.66
C VAL A 221 2.82 -11.97 3.30
N GLY A 222 3.25 -10.98 2.52
CA GLY A 222 3.38 -9.58 2.98
C GLY A 222 2.04 -8.99 3.40
N VAL A 223 1.01 -9.13 2.55
CA VAL A 223 -0.35 -8.64 2.83
C VAL A 223 -0.94 -9.33 4.07
N MET A 224 -0.72 -10.64 4.20
CA MET A 224 -1.10 -11.40 5.40
C MET A 224 -0.37 -10.90 6.64
N ARG A 225 0.93 -10.60 6.56
CA ARG A 225 1.72 -10.08 7.68
C ARG A 225 1.18 -8.72 8.13
N MET A 226 0.92 -7.82 7.20
CA MET A 226 0.24 -6.55 7.45
C MET A 226 -1.10 -6.78 8.19
N TRP A 227 -1.92 -7.71 7.70
CA TRP A 227 -3.20 -8.07 8.32
C TRP A 227 -3.06 -8.63 9.75
N LYS A 228 -2.00 -9.41 10.03
CA LYS A 228 -1.77 -9.97 11.37
C LYS A 228 -1.22 -8.93 12.35
N LEU A 229 -0.30 -8.08 11.89
CA LEU A 229 0.34 -7.07 12.74
C LEU A 229 -0.64 -6.01 13.21
N PHE A 230 -1.51 -5.48 12.32
CA PHE A 230 -2.51 -4.50 12.76
C PHE A 230 -3.43 -5.07 13.85
N GLN A 231 -3.81 -6.36 13.76
CA GLN A 231 -4.65 -7.00 14.78
C GLN A 231 -3.92 -7.18 16.11
N ALA A 232 -2.63 -7.52 16.06
CA ALA A 232 -1.83 -7.71 17.25
C ALA A 232 -1.54 -6.38 17.94
N GLU A 233 -1.23 -5.34 17.17
CA GLU A 233 -0.88 -4.01 17.65
C GLU A 233 -2.11 -3.14 17.95
N LYS A 234 -3.30 -3.55 17.46
CA LYS A 234 -4.56 -2.79 17.55
C LYS A 234 -4.46 -1.40 16.91
N THR A 235 -3.73 -1.32 15.81
CA THR A 235 -3.46 -0.10 15.04
C THR A 235 -4.08 -0.18 13.66
N THR A 236 -3.92 0.88 12.86
CA THR A 236 -4.25 0.86 11.44
C THR A 236 -3.25 0.00 10.64
N PRO A 237 -3.66 -0.64 9.52
CA PRO A 237 -2.79 -1.48 8.73
C PRO A 237 -1.73 -0.63 8.00
N GLN A 238 -0.46 -0.98 8.15
CA GLN A 238 0.63 -0.26 7.50
C GLN A 238 1.19 -1.03 6.30
N ILE A 239 1.14 -0.41 5.11
CA ILE A 239 1.62 -1.00 3.84
C ILE A 239 3.11 -1.38 3.90
N SER A 240 3.90 -0.65 4.70
CA SER A 240 5.32 -0.93 4.93
C SER A 240 5.57 -2.40 5.34
N TYR A 241 4.65 -3.02 6.08
CA TYR A 241 4.77 -4.42 6.50
C TYR A 241 4.63 -5.44 5.36
N ALA A 242 3.99 -5.06 4.24
CA ALA A 242 3.90 -5.88 3.04
C ALA A 242 5.11 -5.69 2.10
N GLY A 243 5.81 -4.56 2.20
CA GLY A 243 6.81 -4.11 1.24
C GLY A 243 7.94 -5.10 0.98
N THR A 244 8.53 -5.71 2.01
CA THR A 244 9.66 -6.65 1.82
C THR A 244 9.27 -7.88 1.00
N ALA A 245 8.10 -8.46 1.25
CA ALA A 245 7.65 -9.65 0.53
C ALA A 245 7.24 -9.31 -0.91
N LEU A 246 6.59 -8.17 -1.12
CA LEU A 246 6.28 -7.64 -2.45
C LEU A 246 7.55 -7.37 -3.27
N LEU A 247 8.54 -6.69 -2.68
CA LEU A 247 9.84 -6.46 -3.32
C LEU A 247 10.54 -7.78 -3.68
N SER A 248 10.46 -8.78 -2.80
CA SER A 248 11.04 -10.11 -3.06
C SER A 248 10.36 -10.79 -4.25
N ALA A 249 9.03 -10.69 -4.37
CA ALA A 249 8.28 -11.21 -5.52
C ALA A 249 8.68 -10.50 -6.83
N ILE A 250 8.83 -9.17 -6.80
CA ILE A 250 9.28 -8.37 -7.95
C ILE A 250 10.68 -8.78 -8.39
N ILE A 251 11.63 -8.90 -7.46
CA ILE A 251 13.01 -9.31 -7.77
C ILE A 251 13.04 -10.73 -8.33
N LEU A 252 12.29 -11.67 -7.75
CA LEU A 252 12.22 -13.05 -8.22
C LEU A 252 11.69 -13.12 -9.66
N HIS A 253 10.60 -12.42 -9.93
CA HIS A 253 10.02 -12.34 -11.26
C HIS A 253 10.96 -11.68 -12.26
N GLY A 254 11.49 -10.50 -11.95
CA GLY A 254 12.46 -9.81 -12.80
C GLY A 254 13.70 -10.64 -13.10
N SER A 255 14.20 -11.39 -12.11
CA SER A 255 15.33 -12.31 -12.29
C SER A 255 15.00 -13.44 -13.27
N TYR A 256 13.79 -14.01 -13.19
CA TYR A 256 13.34 -15.00 -14.17
C TYR A 256 13.32 -14.40 -15.58
N ASN A 257 12.74 -13.21 -15.76
CA ASN A 257 12.69 -12.54 -17.07
C ASN A 257 14.09 -12.25 -17.61
N ALA A 258 15.03 -11.84 -16.76
CA ALA A 258 16.42 -11.62 -17.14
C ALA A 258 17.09 -12.90 -17.64
N ILE A 259 16.91 -14.02 -16.92
CA ILE A 259 17.47 -15.32 -17.31
C ILE A 259 16.85 -15.80 -18.62
N ALA A 260 15.52 -15.73 -18.76
CA ALA A 260 14.84 -16.13 -19.98
C ALA A 260 15.31 -15.32 -21.20
N THR A 261 15.41 -13.99 -21.05
CA THR A 261 15.90 -13.08 -22.10
C THR A 261 17.36 -13.37 -22.47
N PHE A 262 18.21 -13.65 -21.48
CA PHE A 262 19.61 -14.00 -21.71
C PHE A 262 19.75 -15.32 -22.47
N LEU A 263 19.01 -16.34 -22.06
CA LEU A 263 18.99 -17.65 -22.71
C LEU A 263 18.49 -17.56 -24.16
N GLU A 264 17.45 -16.77 -24.42
CA GLU A 264 16.98 -16.47 -25.78
C GLU A 264 18.08 -15.80 -26.61
N THR A 265 18.79 -14.83 -26.04
CA THR A 265 19.87 -14.08 -26.73
C THR A 265 21.03 -14.98 -27.16
N ILE A 266 21.32 -16.06 -26.42
CA ILE A 266 22.38 -17.04 -26.78
C ILE A 266 21.85 -18.21 -27.63
N GLY A 267 20.62 -18.13 -28.13
CA GLY A 267 20.05 -19.07 -29.09
C GLY A 267 19.28 -20.24 -28.48
N PHE A 268 18.93 -20.19 -27.19
CA PHE A 268 18.03 -21.17 -26.59
C PHE A 268 16.58 -20.86 -26.98
N ALA A 269 15.88 -21.82 -27.54
CA ALA A 269 14.45 -21.72 -27.83
C ALA A 269 13.67 -22.56 -26.81
N PHE A 270 12.71 -21.94 -26.13
CA PHE A 270 11.77 -22.60 -25.21
C PHE A 270 10.52 -23.03 -25.98
#